data_AF-A0A5J6DR41-F1
#
_entry.id   AF-A0A5J6DR41-F1
#
_cell.length_a   1.000
_cell.length_b   1.000
_cell.length_c   1.000
_cell.angle_alpha   90.00
_cell.angle_beta   90.00
_cell.angle_gamma   90.00
#
_symmetry.space_group_name_H-M   'P 1'
#
loop_
_entity.id
_entity.type
_entity.pdbx_description
1 polymer ?
#
loop_
_entity_poly.entity_id
_entity_poly.type
_entity_poly.pdbx_seq_one_letter_code
_entity_poly.pdbx_strand_id
1 'polypeptide(L)'
;MTADSVDSAHALTNPGVNSPSTVSAHFSAITYARGACILRMTQHLLSEPTFVKGLRKYLQARKYDVAEPHHLFEALDFAAAEDSALASYGGITIDRYFRTWSEKAGHPLLTVT
;
A
#
# COMPACT_ATOMS: atom_id res chain seq x y z
N MET A 1 -6.83 9.22 11.98
CA MET A 1 -7.76 8.97 10.86
C MET A 1 -8.59 10.19 10.47
N THR A 2 -8.78 11.19 11.33
CA THR A 2 -9.52 12.43 10.99
C THR A 2 -9.00 13.17 9.76
N ALA A 3 -7.68 13.19 9.55
CA ALA A 3 -7.06 13.81 8.37
C ALA A 3 -7.43 13.12 7.03
N ASP A 4 -7.93 11.88 7.07
CA ASP A 4 -8.37 11.10 5.90
C ASP A 4 -9.91 11.00 5.84
N SER A 5 -10.63 11.75 6.68
CA SER A 5 -12.10 11.82 6.70
C SER A 5 -12.64 13.16 6.16
N VAL A 6 -11.85 13.88 5.38
CA VAL A 6 -12.19 15.21 4.83
C VAL A 6 -12.05 15.22 3.31
N ASP A 7 -12.85 16.03 2.63
CA ASP A 7 -12.87 16.11 1.15
C ASP A 7 -11.55 16.61 0.55
N SER A 8 -10.75 17.34 1.33
CA SER A 8 -9.42 17.82 0.93
C SER A 8 -8.30 16.80 1.12
N ALA A 9 -8.60 15.57 1.57
CA ALA A 9 -7.61 14.52 1.74
C ALA A 9 -7.00 14.16 0.37
N HIS A 10 -5.68 13.90 0.36
CA HIS A 10 -4.99 13.46 -0.85
C HIS A 10 -4.80 11.93 -0.87
N ALA A 11 -4.69 11.36 -2.06
CA ALA A 11 -4.25 9.97 -2.23
C ALA A 11 -2.78 9.81 -1.82
N LEU A 12 -2.39 8.59 -1.45
CA LEU A 12 -0.98 8.26 -1.15
C LEU A 12 -0.13 8.32 -2.42
N THR A 13 -0.64 7.75 -3.51
CA THR A 13 -0.04 7.85 -4.83
C THR A 13 -0.59 9.08 -5.53
N ASN A 14 0.24 10.11 -5.71
CA ASN A 14 -0.15 11.35 -6.39
C ASN A 14 0.90 11.74 -7.45
N PRO A 15 0.60 11.66 -8.75
CA PRO A 15 1.53 12.04 -9.80
C PRO A 15 1.69 13.56 -9.98
N GLY A 16 0.86 14.37 -9.31
CA GLY A 16 0.84 15.84 -9.45
C GLY A 16 1.89 16.61 -8.64
N VAL A 17 2.95 15.95 -8.16
CA VAL A 17 3.95 16.55 -7.27
C VAL A 17 5.12 17.12 -8.08
N ASN A 18 5.10 18.42 -8.36
CA ASN A 18 6.01 19.06 -9.33
C ASN A 18 6.73 20.31 -8.81
N SER A 19 6.61 20.62 -7.52
CA SER A 19 7.26 21.78 -6.88
C SER A 19 7.72 21.47 -5.46
N PRO A 20 8.73 22.20 -4.91
CA PRO A 20 9.19 21.99 -3.55
C PRO A 20 8.07 22.06 -2.50
N SER A 21 7.14 23.02 -2.64
CA SER A 21 6.00 23.14 -1.73
C SER A 21 5.05 21.94 -1.81
N THR A 22 4.76 21.44 -3.02
CA THR A 22 3.95 20.22 -3.18
C THR A 22 4.66 18.97 -2.65
N VAL A 23 6.00 18.91 -2.74
CA VAL A 23 6.79 17.82 -2.12
C VAL A 23 6.67 17.90 -0.60
N SER A 24 6.86 19.08 0.00
CA SER A 24 6.71 19.29 1.44
C SER A 24 5.32 18.93 1.95
N ALA A 25 4.26 19.25 1.19
CA ALA A 25 2.89 18.91 1.55
C ALA A 25 2.63 17.41 1.64
N HIS A 26 3.40 16.58 0.94
CA HIS A 26 3.32 15.12 1.04
C HIS A 26 3.96 14.54 2.31
N PHE A 27 4.72 15.32 3.08
CA PHE A 27 5.17 14.93 4.43
C PHE A 27 4.04 15.12 5.45
N SER A 28 2.92 14.42 5.25
CA SER A 28 1.68 14.59 6.00
C SER A 28 1.30 13.35 6.82
N ALA A 29 0.32 13.50 7.71
CA ALA A 29 -0.25 12.38 8.46
C ALA A 29 -0.89 11.31 7.53
N ILE A 30 -1.32 11.68 6.32
CA ILE A 30 -1.81 10.72 5.33
C ILE A 30 -0.64 9.83 4.91
N THR A 31 0.47 10.40 4.43
CA THR A 31 1.64 9.61 3.99
C THR A 31 2.17 8.67 5.06
N TYR A 32 2.34 9.15 6.29
CA TYR A 32 2.90 8.33 7.36
C TYR A 32 1.88 7.40 8.03
N ALA A 33 0.80 7.95 8.60
CA ALA A 33 -0.11 7.17 9.42
C ALA A 33 -1.03 6.27 8.57
N ARG A 34 -1.62 6.78 7.48
CA ARG A 34 -2.46 5.97 6.59
C ARG A 34 -1.64 4.92 5.86
N GLY A 35 -0.45 5.29 5.38
CA GLY A 35 0.50 4.36 4.77
C GLY A 35 0.84 3.20 5.71
N ALA A 36 1.18 3.49 6.97
CA ALA A 36 1.44 2.46 7.96
C ALA A 36 0.23 1.57 8.26
N CYS A 37 -0.98 2.13 8.34
CA CYS A 37 -2.22 1.36 8.51
C CYS A 37 -2.47 0.39 7.34
N ILE A 38 -2.29 0.82 6.09
CA ILE A 38 -2.47 -0.03 4.91
C ILE A 38 -1.42 -1.14 4.89
N LEU A 39 -0.16 -0.85 5.21
CA LEU A 39 0.88 -1.88 5.35
C LEU A 39 0.52 -2.90 6.44
N ARG A 40 -0.01 -2.44 7.58
CA ARG A 40 -0.44 -3.32 8.69
C ARG A 40 -1.62 -4.20 8.30
N MET A 41 -2.60 -3.66 7.56
CA MET A 41 -3.73 -4.43 7.02
C MET A 41 -3.25 -5.48 6.02
N THR A 42 -2.31 -5.12 5.14
CA THR A 42 -1.71 -6.04 4.16
C THR A 42 -0.97 -7.18 4.86
N GLN A 43 -0.19 -6.88 5.90
CA GLN A 43 0.49 -7.92 6.69
C GLN A 43 -0.50 -8.92 7.28
N HIS A 44 -1.65 -8.45 7.77
CA HIS A 44 -2.70 -9.34 8.27
C HIS A 44 -3.36 -10.15 7.16
N LEU A 45 -3.61 -9.53 5.99
CA LEU A 45 -4.16 -10.22 4.82
C LEU A 45 -3.26 -11.36 4.35
N LEU A 46 -1.95 -11.13 4.32
CA LEU A 46 -0.96 -12.09 3.81
C LEU A 46 -0.42 -13.06 4.85
N SER A 47 -0.64 -12.80 6.14
CA SER A 47 0.18 -13.28 7.26
C SER A 47 1.56 -12.64 7.35
N GLU A 48 2.07 -12.55 8.58
CA GLU A 48 3.39 -11.96 8.85
C GLU A 48 4.55 -12.70 8.15
N PRO A 49 4.62 -14.05 8.14
CA PRO A 49 5.70 -14.76 7.44
C PRO A 49 5.77 -14.45 5.94
N THR A 50 4.63 -14.46 5.25
CA THR A 50 4.54 -14.17 3.82
C THR A 50 4.85 -12.70 3.52
N PHE A 51 4.35 -11.78 4.36
CA PHE A 51 4.66 -10.35 4.23
C PHE A 51 6.16 -10.08 4.38
N VAL A 52 6.81 -10.62 5.42
CA VAL A 52 8.26 -10.48 5.63
C VAL A 52 9.05 -11.12 4.48
N LYS A 53 8.60 -12.26 3.95
CA LYS A 53 9.20 -12.89 2.78
C LYS A 53 9.16 -11.96 1.56
N GLY A 54 8.01 -11.34 1.27
CA GLY A 54 7.88 -10.38 0.19
C GLY A 54 8.77 -9.14 0.38
N LEU A 55 8.85 -8.60 1.60
CA LEU A 55 9.77 -7.49 1.91
C LEU A 55 11.23 -7.84 1.66
N ARG A 56 11.68 -9.05 2.02
CA ARG A 56 13.04 -9.51 1.74
C ARG A 56 13.31 -9.59 0.24
N LYS A 57 12.36 -10.13 -0.54
CA LYS A 57 12.48 -10.21 -2.00
C LYS A 57 12.53 -8.82 -2.62
N TYR A 58 11.65 -7.91 -2.19
CA TYR A 58 11.61 -6.52 -2.64
C TYR A 58 12.96 -5.81 -2.42
N LEU A 59 13.49 -5.84 -1.20
CA LEU A 59 14.74 -5.17 -0.85
C LEU A 59 15.95 -5.76 -1.59
N GLN A 60 15.96 -7.07 -1.85
CA GLN A 60 17.01 -7.69 -2.65
C GLN A 60 16.91 -7.32 -4.13
N ALA A 61 15.70 -7.30 -4.69
CA ALA A 61 15.47 -6.97 -6.10
C ALA A 61 15.78 -5.50 -6.42
N ARG A 62 15.51 -4.58 -5.48
CA ARG A 62 15.75 -3.12 -5.64
C ARG A 62 17.01 -2.64 -4.94
N LYS A 63 17.92 -3.54 -4.61
CA LYS A 63 19.16 -3.19 -3.90
C LYS A 63 19.99 -2.22 -4.75
N TYR A 64 20.32 -1.06 -4.17
CA TYR A 64 21.08 0.02 -4.81
C TYR A 64 20.39 0.69 -6.01
N ASP A 65 19.07 0.56 -6.13
CA ASP A 65 18.28 1.19 -7.18
C ASP A 65 17.10 1.97 -6.57
N VAL A 66 16.43 2.78 -7.39
CA VAL A 66 15.20 3.49 -7.02
C VAL A 66 14.03 2.53 -6.87
N ALA A 67 12.89 2.99 -6.37
CA ALA A 67 11.70 2.15 -6.32
C ALA A 67 10.44 2.98 -6.58
N GLU A 68 9.41 2.25 -6.99
CA GLU A 68 8.06 2.76 -7.24
C GLU A 68 7.09 1.79 -6.56
N PRO A 69 5.84 2.21 -6.28
CA PRO A 69 4.89 1.36 -5.55
C PRO A 69 4.72 -0.05 -6.13
N HIS A 70 4.68 -0.17 -7.46
CA HIS A 70 4.48 -1.46 -8.14
C HIS A 70 5.56 -2.49 -7.82
N HIS A 71 6.83 -2.07 -7.62
CA HIS A 71 7.92 -2.97 -7.26
C HIS A 71 7.69 -3.69 -5.92
N LEU A 72 7.08 -3.00 -4.94
CA LEU A 72 6.71 -3.61 -3.67
C LEU A 72 5.55 -4.60 -3.87
N PHE A 73 4.57 -4.22 -4.68
CA PHE A 73 3.36 -5.01 -4.90
C PHE A 73 3.69 -6.33 -5.59
N GLU A 74 4.54 -6.30 -6.62
CA GLU A 74 5.02 -7.50 -7.32
C GLU A 74 5.75 -8.48 -6.39
N ALA A 75 6.61 -7.97 -5.50
CA ALA A 75 7.33 -8.81 -4.55
C ALA A 75 6.41 -9.46 -3.50
N LEU A 76 5.39 -8.73 -3.06
CA LEU A 76 4.37 -9.26 -2.15
C LEU A 76 3.44 -10.26 -2.86
N ASP A 77 3.05 -10.00 -4.10
CA ASP A 77 2.27 -10.92 -4.94
C ASP A 77 3.02 -12.24 -5.16
N PHE A 78 4.32 -12.16 -5.45
CA PHE A 78 5.15 -13.34 -5.61
C PHE A 78 5.21 -14.18 -4.33
N ALA A 79 5.42 -13.55 -3.17
CA ALA A 79 5.41 -14.25 -1.89
C ALA A 79 4.02 -14.84 -1.58
N ALA A 80 2.95 -14.10 -1.87
CA ALA A 80 1.57 -14.56 -1.67
C ALA A 80 1.23 -15.78 -2.52
N ALA A 81 1.72 -15.83 -3.77
CA ALA A 81 1.55 -16.97 -4.65
C ALA A 81 2.34 -18.20 -4.15
N GLU A 82 3.59 -18.02 -3.74
CA GLU A 82 4.41 -19.11 -3.15
C GLU A 82 3.74 -19.74 -1.93
N ASP A 83 3.08 -18.93 -1.10
CA ASP A 83 2.44 -19.38 0.15
C ASP A 83 0.93 -19.67 0.02
N SER A 84 0.36 -19.52 -1.19
CA SER A 84 -1.10 -19.62 -1.42
C SER A 84 -1.94 -18.70 -0.51
N ALA A 85 -1.38 -17.58 -0.06
CA ALA A 85 -1.97 -16.70 0.95
C ALA A 85 -3.29 -16.04 0.49
N LEU A 86 -3.49 -15.91 -0.83
CA LEU A 86 -4.69 -15.30 -1.43
C LEU A 86 -5.62 -16.31 -2.12
N ALA A 87 -5.40 -17.62 -1.96
CA ALA A 87 -6.14 -18.66 -2.69
C ALA A 87 -7.67 -18.57 -2.51
N SER A 88 -8.13 -18.16 -1.32
CA SER A 88 -9.56 -18.01 -1.00
C SER A 88 -10.22 -16.75 -1.56
N TYR A 89 -9.45 -15.83 -2.16
CA TYR A 89 -9.91 -14.50 -2.54
C TYR A 89 -10.15 -14.33 -4.04
N GLY A 90 -10.47 -15.42 -4.75
CA GLY A 90 -10.99 -15.35 -6.12
C GLY A 90 -10.03 -14.75 -7.16
N GLY A 91 -8.72 -14.98 -6.99
CA GLY A 91 -7.70 -14.48 -7.92
C GLY A 91 -7.36 -13.00 -7.78
N ILE A 92 -7.67 -12.37 -6.64
CA ILE A 92 -7.18 -11.01 -6.34
C ILE A 92 -5.65 -11.01 -6.21
N THR A 93 -5.03 -9.93 -6.68
CA THR A 93 -3.60 -9.65 -6.50
C THR A 93 -3.38 -8.53 -5.50
N ILE A 94 -2.21 -8.49 -4.88
CA ILE A 94 -1.74 -7.42 -4.01
C ILE A 94 -1.64 -6.10 -4.78
N ASP A 95 -1.21 -6.09 -6.04
CA ASP A 95 -1.28 -4.88 -6.87
C ASP A 95 -2.70 -4.32 -6.94
N ARG A 96 -3.69 -5.15 -7.32
CA ARG A 96 -5.09 -4.72 -7.44
C ARG A 96 -5.64 -4.25 -6.10
N TYR A 97 -5.34 -4.97 -5.02
CA TYR A 97 -5.72 -4.58 -3.66
C TYR A 97 -5.10 -3.23 -3.27
N PHE A 98 -3.79 -3.04 -3.42
CA PHE A 98 -3.11 -1.82 -2.97
C PHE A 98 -3.57 -0.58 -3.72
N ARG A 99 -3.75 -0.67 -5.05
CA ARG A 99 -4.25 0.47 -5.84
C ARG A 99 -5.55 1.02 -5.29
N THR A 100 -6.44 0.16 -4.80
CA THR A 100 -7.70 0.61 -4.20
C THR A 100 -7.50 1.47 -2.93
N TRP A 101 -6.41 1.25 -2.20
CA TRP A 101 -6.05 1.97 -0.98
C TRP A 101 -5.09 3.13 -1.21
N SER A 102 -4.20 3.05 -2.20
CA SER A 102 -3.14 4.05 -2.42
C SER A 102 -3.54 5.15 -3.40
N GLU A 103 -4.29 4.83 -4.45
CA GLU A 103 -4.63 5.77 -5.53
C GLU A 103 -5.90 6.58 -5.24
N LYS A 104 -6.68 6.18 -4.23
CA LYS A 104 -7.89 6.89 -3.79
C LYS A 104 -7.64 7.61 -2.47
N ALA A 105 -8.20 8.81 -2.33
CA ALA A 105 -8.27 9.51 -1.06
C ALA A 105 -9.38 8.93 -0.17
N GLY A 106 -9.23 9.06 1.15
CA GLY A 106 -10.24 8.65 2.12
C GLY A 106 -10.24 7.16 2.45
N HIS A 107 -11.25 6.73 3.19
CA HIS A 107 -11.44 5.33 3.59
C HIS A 107 -12.92 4.96 3.61
N PRO A 108 -13.26 3.67 3.45
CA PRO A 108 -14.64 3.23 3.44
C PRO A 108 -15.23 3.17 4.86
N LEU A 109 -16.54 3.41 4.95
CA LEU A 109 -17.37 3.04 6.10
C LEU A 109 -18.11 1.75 5.76
N LEU A 110 -17.87 0.68 6.52
CA LEU A 110 -18.62 -0.57 6.42
C LEU A 110 -19.74 -0.57 7.46
N THR A 111 -20.99 -0.53 7.01
CA THR A 111 -22.17 -0.63 7.87
C THR A 111 -22.71 -2.06 7.83
N VAL A 112 -22.87 -2.68 9.00
CA VAL A 112 -23.44 -4.03 9.15
C VAL A 112 -24.80 -3.87 9.83
N THR A 113 -25.85 -4.38 9.18
CA THR A 113 -27.24 -4.36 9.66
C THR A 113 -27.69 -5.73 10.12
#